data_AF-A0A918RJ78-F1
#
_entry.id   AF-A0A918RJ78-F1
#
_cell.length_a   1.000
_cell.length_b   1.000
_cell.length_c   1.000
_cell.angle_alpha   90.00
_cell.angle_beta   90.00
_cell.angle_gamma   90.00
#
_symmetry.space_group_name_H-M   'P 1'
#
loop_
_entity.id
_entity.type
_entity.pdbx_description
1 polymer ?
#
loop_
_entity_poly.entity_id
_entity_poly.type
_entity_poly.pdbx_seq_one_letter_code
_entity_poly.pdbx_strand_id
1 'polypeptide(L)' 'MPGRICRTVDEAFQAGWNESCDHGTDPGECPQCSLTDGEIARLVILLSPMATREPPIQAAA' A
#
# COMPACT_ATOMS: atom_id res chain seq x y z
N MET A 1 -6.85 -18.37 -5.16
CA MET A 1 -7.96 -17.40 -5.28
C MET A 1 -7.70 -16.56 -6.53
N PRO A 2 -8.69 -16.33 -7.42
CA PRO A 2 -8.49 -15.39 -8.53
C PRO A 2 -8.13 -14.02 -7.93
N GLY A 3 -7.01 -13.45 -8.39
CA GLY A 3 -6.44 -12.22 -7.82
C GLY A 3 -7.48 -11.10 -7.83
N ARG A 4 -7.74 -10.51 -6.66
CA ARG A 4 -8.60 -9.33 -6.57
C ARG A 4 -7.87 -8.17 -7.25
N ILE A 5 -8.46 -7.63 -8.30
CA ILE A 5 -7.95 -6.41 -8.92
C ILE A 5 -8.40 -5.24 -8.05
N CYS A 6 -7.47 -4.65 -7.31
CA CYS A 6 -7.70 -3.41 -6.56
C CYS A 6 -7.62 -2.22 -7.54
N ARG A 7 -8.66 -1.39 -7.59
CA ARG A 7 -8.79 -0.23 -8.49
C ARG A 7 -8.42 1.09 -7.83
N THR A 8 -8.39 1.13 -6.50
CA THR A 8 -7.99 2.31 -5.72
C THR A 8 -6.91 1.95 -4.69
N VAL A 9 -6.25 2.99 -4.17
CA VAL A 9 -5.26 2.85 -3.08
C VAL A 9 -5.92 2.26 -1.82
N ASP A 10 -7.12 2.75 -1.47
CA ASP A 10 -7.86 2.24 -0.31
C ASP A 10 -8.27 0.77 -0.47
N GLU A 11 -8.69 0.36 -1.68
CA GLU A 11 -9.01 -1.03 -1.96
C GLU A 11 -7.77 -1.93 -1.81
N ALA A 12 -6.62 -1.50 -2.30
CA ALA A 12 -5.36 -2.23 -2.17
C ALA A 12 -4.92 -2.33 -0.69
N PHE A 13 -5.04 -1.23 0.05
CA PHE A 13 -4.69 -1.20 1.48
C PHE A 13 -5.61 -2.12 2.30
N GLN A 14 -6.92 -2.04 2.07
CA GLN A 14 -7.89 -2.91 2.74
C GLN A 14 -7.73 -4.37 2.34
N ALA A 15 -7.37 -4.66 1.09
CA ALA A 15 -7.11 -6.03 0.66
C ALA A 15 -5.95 -6.65 1.47
N GLY A 16 -4.84 -5.94 1.64
CA GLY A 16 -3.70 -6.41 2.44
C GLY A 16 -4.04 -6.63 3.92
N TRP A 17 -4.88 -5.77 4.51
CA TRP A 17 -5.35 -5.93 5.90
C TRP A 17 -6.34 -7.08 6.11
N ASN A 18 -7.14 -7.39 5.10
CA ASN A 18 -8.12 -8.47 5.15
C ASN A 18 -7.51 -9.84 4.79
N GLU A 19 -6.25 -9.87 4.36
CA GLU A 19 -5.52 -11.12 4.19
C GLU A 19 -5.07 -11.66 5.54
N SER A 20 -5.30 -12.96 5.75
CA SER A 20 -4.83 -13.63 6.95
C SER A 20 -3.30 -13.61 6.98
N CYS A 21 -2.74 -13.32 8.15
CA CYS A 21 -1.31 -13.45 8.36
C CYS A 21 -0.94 -14.93 8.57
N ASP A 22 -0.07 -15.47 7.72
CA ASP A 22 0.39 -16.87 7.80
C ASP A 22 1.40 -17.09 8.95
N HIS A 23 1.77 -16.04 9.70
CA HIS A 23 2.71 -16.10 10.82
C HIS A 23 2.03 -16.33 12.18
N GLY A 24 0.70 -16.53 12.20
CA GLY A 24 -0.04 -16.88 13.42
C GLY A 24 -0.26 -15.72 14.40
N THR A 25 -0.12 -14.47 13.94
CA THR A 25 -0.43 -13.25 14.69
C THR A 25 -1.53 -12.48 13.96
N ASP A 26 -2.16 -11.52 14.64
CA ASP A 26 -3.00 -10.56 13.92
C ASP A 26 -2.15 -9.80 12.88
N PRO A 27 -2.64 -9.58 11.63
CA PRO A 27 -1.87 -8.89 10.60
C PRO A 27 -1.35 -7.51 11.04
N GLY A 28 -2.11 -6.80 11.86
CA GLY A 28 -1.73 -5.48 12.37
C GLY A 28 -0.62 -5.49 13.40
N GLU A 29 -0.48 -6.61 14.11
CA GLU A 29 0.53 -6.81 15.14
C GLU A 29 1.70 -7.69 14.64
N CYS A 30 1.66 -8.13 13.38
CA CYS A 30 2.69 -8.99 12.83
C CYS A 30 3.97 -8.20 12.54
N PRO A 31 5.07 -8.45 13.28
CA PRO A 31 6.34 -7.76 13.03
C PRO A 31 6.97 -8.15 11.69
N GLN A 32 6.45 -9.19 11.05
CA GLN A 32 6.97 -9.72 9.79
C GLN A 32 6.21 -9.22 8.56
N CYS A 33 4.92 -8.91 8.71
CA CYS A 33 4.11 -8.29 7.65
C CYS A 33 4.21 -6.77 7.66
N SER A 34 4.42 -6.17 8.84
CA SER A 34 4.54 -4.73 8.99
C SER A 34 5.94 -4.23 8.65
N LEU A 35 6.01 -3.09 7.97
CA LEU A 35 7.25 -2.37 7.76
C LEU A 35 7.60 -1.57 9.02
N THR A 36 8.88 -1.53 9.36
CA THR A 36 9.39 -0.65 10.42
C THR A 36 9.38 0.80 9.96
N ASP A 37 9.37 1.75 10.91
CA ASP A 37 9.46 3.19 10.61
C ASP A 37 10.68 3.53 9.73
N GLY A 38 11.80 2.83 9.94
CA GLY A 38 13.00 3.00 9.13
C GLY A 38 12.84 2.53 7.68
N GLU A 39 12.09 1.44 7.45
CA GLU A 39 11.77 0.95 6.11
C GLU A 39 10.76 1.86 5.41
N ILE A 40 9.75 2.35 6.14
CA ILE A 40 8.79 3.33 5.64
C ILE A 40 9.52 4.62 5.22
N ALA A 41 10.44 5.13 6.04
CA ALA A 41 11.22 6.33 5.72
C ALA A 41 12.06 6.15 4.44
N ARG A 42 12.66 4.97 4.24
CA ARG A 42 13.40 4.65 3.01
C ARG A 42 12.47 4.60 1.80
N LEU A 43 11.30 4.00 1.93
CA LEU A 43 10.29 3.97 0.85
C LEU A 43 9.83 5.38 0.48
N VAL A 44 9.59 6.27 1.45
CA VAL A 44 9.21 7.66 1.16
C VAL A 44 10.25 8.34 0.25
N ILE A 45 11.54 8.20 0.53
CA ILE A 45 12.61 8.77 -0.30
C ILE A 45 12.58 8.19 -1.72
N LEU A 46 12.43 6.86 -1.85
CA LEU A 46 12.40 6.18 -3.15
C LEU A 46 11.16 6.52 -3.98
N LEU A 47 10.01 6.72 -3.33
CA LEU A 47 8.73 6.97 -3.98
C LEU A 47 8.47 8.47 -4.25
N SER A 48 9.15 9.38 -3.53
CA SER A 48 8.97 10.84 -3.66
C SER A 48 9.08 11.38 -5.10
N PRO A 49 10.04 10.93 -5.93
CA PRO A 49 10.12 11.38 -7.33
C PRO A 49 8.96 10.91 -8.21
N MET A 50 8.25 9.86 -7.80
CA MET A 50 7.10 9.33 -8.54
C MET A 50 5.79 10.03 -8.15
N ALA A 51 5.71 10.54 -6.92
CA ALA A 51 4.53 11.28 -6.43
C ALA A 51 4.35 12.65 -7.11
N THR A 52 5.38 13.21 -7.74
CA THR A 52 5.32 14.51 -8.45
C THR A 52 4.83 14.40 -9.91
N ARG A 53 4.52 13.20 -10.40
CA ARG A 53 3.79 13.03 -11.66
C ARG A 53 2.29 13.19 -11.40
N GLU A 54 1.81 14.43 -11.32
CA GLU A 54 0.37 14.71 -11.39
C GLU A 54 -0.21 14.08 -12.66
N PRO A 55 -1.35 13.35 -12.60
CA PRO A 55 -2.11 13.05 -13.81
C PRO A 55 -2.57 14.37 -14.45
N PRO A 56 -2.62 14.49 -15.79
CA PRO A 56 -3.14 15.69 -16.42
C PRO A 56 -4.57 15.91 -15.93
N ILE A 57 -4.76 17.00 -15.18
CA ILE A 57 -6.07 17.49 -14.78
C ILE A 57 -6.79 17.81 -16.09
N GLN A 58 -7.66 16.92 -16.57
CA GLN A 58 -8.54 17.25 -17.68
C GLN A 58 -9.49 18.34 -17.18
N ALA A 59 -9.21 19.58 -17.61
CA ALA A 59 -10.15 20.68 -17.50
C ALA A 59 -11.40 20.31 -18.30
N ALA A 60 -12.50 20.06 -17.58
CA ALA A 60 -13.82 19.94 -18.18
C ALA A 60 -14.23 21.34 -18.68
N ALA A 61 -14.61 21.39 -19.96
CA ALA A 61 -15.17 22.56 -20.65
C ALA A 61 -16.63 22.81 -20.27
#